data_AF-A0A830EL98-F1
#
_entry.id   AF-A0A830EL98-F1
#
_cell.length_a   1.000
_cell.length_b   1.000
_cell.length_c   1.000
_cell.angle_alpha   90.00
_cell.angle_beta   90.00
_cell.angle_gamma   90.00
#
_symmetry.space_group_name_H-M   'P 1'
#
loop_
_entity.id
_entity.type
_entity.pdbx_description
1 polymer ?
#
loop_
_entity_poly.entity_id
_entity_poly.type
_entity_poly.pdbx_seq_one_letter_code
_entity_poly.pdbx_strand_id
1 'polypeptide(L)'
;MGSDTNKVAEAVIKATPRSKLRCPKCGAEVDANSFVTHMRKHGRIGGKTITCDVCGAKLNSEGAFLRHMKEHLIVSVRRNGMDIYYCLVCGQEFITKNSAITHLLKRHSFE
;
A
#
# COMPACT_ATOMS: atom_id res chain seq x y z
N MET A 1 -37.72 11.28 14.75
CA MET A 1 -37.03 10.18 14.03
C MET A 1 -36.48 10.73 12.73
N GLY A 2 -35.16 10.76 12.59
CA GLY A 2 -34.48 11.36 11.43
C GLY A 2 -32.98 11.07 11.45
N SER A 3 -32.65 9.78 11.47
CA SER A 3 -31.44 9.12 10.96
C SER A 3 -30.09 9.83 11.09
N ASP A 4 -29.48 9.65 12.27
CA ASP A 4 -28.05 9.71 12.53
C ASP A 4 -27.28 8.59 11.79
N THR A 5 -26.89 8.77 10.53
CA THR A 5 -25.96 7.81 9.88
C THR A 5 -24.95 8.40 8.90
N ASN A 6 -24.55 9.67 9.06
CA ASN A 6 -23.51 10.24 8.19
C ASN A 6 -22.43 11.06 8.92
N LYS A 7 -21.90 10.51 10.02
CA LYS A 7 -20.72 11.06 10.73
C LYS A 7 -19.50 10.13 10.75
N VAL A 8 -19.62 8.90 10.24
CA VAL A 8 -18.52 7.91 10.26
C VAL A 8 -17.60 7.96 9.05
N ALA A 9 -17.97 8.66 7.97
CA ALA A 9 -17.14 8.74 6.76
C ALA A 9 -16.18 9.95 6.71
N GLU A 10 -16.49 11.04 7.43
CA GLU A 10 -15.70 12.29 7.39
C GLU A 10 -14.42 12.27 8.25
N ALA A 11 -14.24 11.28 9.13
CA ALA A 11 -13.10 11.24 10.06
C ALA A 11 -11.86 10.47 9.54
N VAL A 12 -11.95 9.76 8.40
CA VAL A 12 -10.86 8.88 7.94
C VAL A 12 -10.00 9.49 6.83
N ILE A 13 -10.41 10.61 6.22
CA ILE A 13 -9.70 11.22 5.09
C ILE A 13 -9.54 12.74 5.28
N LYS A 14 -9.08 13.18 6.47
CA LYS A 14 -8.38 14.46 6.56
C LYS A 14 -6.94 14.21 6.12
N ALA A 15 -6.69 14.44 4.83
CA ALA A 15 -5.40 14.26 4.15
C ALA A 15 -4.32 15.17 4.77
N THR A 16 -3.69 14.70 5.83
CA THR A 16 -2.26 14.95 6.04
C THR A 16 -1.54 13.87 5.21
N PRO A 17 -0.51 14.21 4.41
CA PRO A 17 0.35 13.17 3.85
C PRO A 17 0.80 12.26 5.00
N ARG A 18 0.52 10.96 4.92
CA ARG A 18 0.99 10.02 5.94
C ARG A 18 2.48 9.88 5.75
N SER A 19 3.25 10.71 6.46
CA SER A 19 4.70 10.62 6.50
C SER A 19 5.13 9.23 7.00
N LYS A 20 4.29 8.56 7.79
CA LYS A 20 4.53 7.21 8.32
C LYS A 20 3.45 6.21 7.91
N LEU A 21 3.90 5.01 7.55
CA LEU A 21 3.12 3.86 7.18
C LEU A 21 3.37 2.73 8.17
N ARG A 22 2.28 2.04 8.54
CA ARG A 22 2.37 0.89 9.43
C ARG A 22 2.70 -0.36 8.61
N CYS A 23 3.80 -1.02 8.95
CA CYS A 23 4.17 -2.29 8.34
C CYS A 23 3.12 -3.36 8.67
N PRO A 24 2.54 -4.03 7.66
CA PRO A 24 1.56 -5.09 7.90
C PRO A 24 2.18 -6.35 8.53
N LYS A 25 3.51 -6.54 8.42
CA LYS A 25 4.20 -7.73 8.94
C LYS A 25 4.60 -7.61 10.41
N CYS A 26 5.28 -6.53 10.78
CA CYS A 26 5.80 -6.34 12.15
C CYS A 26 5.10 -5.22 12.93
N GLY A 27 4.15 -4.52 12.31
CA GLY A 27 3.41 -3.43 12.95
C GLY A 27 4.21 -2.14 13.17
N ALA A 28 5.48 -2.10 12.78
CA ALA A 28 6.34 -0.92 12.92
C ALA A 28 5.83 0.24 12.07
N GLU A 29 5.88 1.47 12.60
CA GLU A 29 5.68 2.68 11.82
C GLU A 29 6.98 3.08 11.15
N VAL A 30 6.95 3.16 9.83
CA VAL A 30 8.10 3.44 8.98
C VAL A 30 7.76 4.64 8.11
N ASP A 31 8.71 5.54 7.87
CA ASP A 31 8.50 6.61 6.92
C ASP A 31 8.07 6.08 5.56
N ALA A 32 7.12 6.76 4.91
CA ALA A 32 6.56 6.31 3.65
C ALA A 32 7.64 6.10 2.59
N ASN A 33 8.64 7.00 2.53
CA ASN A 33 9.79 6.88 1.65
C ASN A 33 10.63 5.63 1.96
N SER A 34 10.87 5.36 3.24
CA SER A 34 11.67 4.22 3.70
C SER A 34 10.91 2.90 3.76
N PHE A 35 9.59 2.89 3.52
CA PHE A 35 8.76 1.69 3.63
C PHE A 35 9.24 0.59 2.70
N VAL A 36 9.50 0.89 1.43
CA VAL A 36 9.96 -0.10 0.44
C VAL A 36 11.29 -0.73 0.87
N THR A 37 12.21 0.09 1.38
CA THR A 37 13.52 -0.37 1.88
C THR A 37 13.38 -1.18 3.17
N HIS A 38 12.48 -0.79 4.08
CA HIS A 38 12.13 -1.59 5.25
C HIS A 38 11.60 -2.97 4.86
N MET A 39 10.74 -3.04 3.83
CA MET A 39 10.15 -4.29 3.38
C MET A 39 11.18 -5.30 2.83
N ARG A 40 12.41 -4.86 2.48
CA ARG A 40 13.52 -5.79 2.15
C ARG A 40 13.81 -6.78 3.28
N LYS A 41 13.62 -6.37 4.53
CA LYS A 41 13.81 -7.22 5.72
C LYS A 41 12.77 -8.34 5.82
N HIS A 42 11.64 -8.17 5.13
CA HIS A 42 10.54 -9.14 5.05
C HIS A 42 10.56 -9.91 3.72
N GLY A 43 11.68 -9.91 3.02
CA GLY A 43 11.94 -10.80 1.88
C GLY A 43 12.71 -12.03 2.35
N ARG A 44 12.18 -13.23 2.11
CA ARG A 44 12.91 -14.48 2.34
C ARG A 44 13.60 -14.92 1.06
N ILE A 45 14.92 -14.96 1.07
CA ILE A 45 15.72 -15.48 -0.06
C ILE A 45 15.76 -17.01 0.03
N GLY A 46 15.20 -17.68 -0.98
CA GLY A 46 15.12 -19.14 -1.06
C GLY A 46 15.85 -19.70 -2.27
N GLY A 47 17.07 -19.20 -2.54
CA GLY A 47 17.82 -19.50 -3.76
C GLY A 47 17.59 -18.44 -4.85
N LYS A 48 17.13 -18.85 -6.04
CA LYS A 48 16.90 -17.96 -7.20
C LYS A 48 15.68 -17.04 -7.09
N THR A 49 14.91 -17.15 -6.01
CA THR A 49 13.69 -16.36 -5.81
C THR A 49 13.64 -15.74 -4.43
N ILE A 50 12.99 -14.58 -4.35
CA ILE A 50 12.69 -13.86 -3.11
C ILE A 50 11.20 -14.05 -2.84
N THR A 51 10.87 -14.63 -1.70
CA THR A 51 9.48 -14.81 -1.27
C THR A 51 9.06 -13.63 -0.42
N CYS A 52 7.95 -13.00 -0.75
CA CYS A 52 7.30 -11.98 0.06
C CYS A 52 6.72 -12.61 1.32
N ASP A 53 7.15 -12.18 2.50
CA ASP A 53 6.66 -12.70 3.77
C ASP A 53 5.27 -12.11 4.17
N VAL A 54 4.76 -11.13 3.40
CA VAL A 54 3.43 -10.54 3.59
C VAL A 54 2.33 -11.35 2.91
N CYS A 55 2.52 -11.76 1.66
CA CYS A 55 1.50 -12.46 0.87
C CYS A 55 1.96 -13.81 0.30
N GLY A 56 3.23 -14.21 0.52
CA GLY A 56 3.79 -15.45 0.02
C GLY A 56 4.21 -15.44 -1.45
N ALA A 57 4.09 -14.30 -2.15
CA ALA A 57 4.46 -14.22 -3.57
C ALA A 57 5.94 -14.54 -3.79
N LYS A 58 6.26 -15.32 -4.82
CA LYS A 58 7.66 -15.63 -5.21
C LYS A 58 8.09 -14.75 -6.37
N LEU A 59 9.14 -13.97 -6.16
CA LEU A 59 9.68 -13.02 -7.12
C LEU A 59 11.04 -13.50 -7.60
N ASN A 60 11.30 -13.38 -8.89
CA ASN A 60 12.51 -13.90 -9.54
C ASN A 60 13.73 -12.98 -9.42
N SER A 61 13.57 -11.78 -8.84
CA SER A 61 14.64 -10.79 -8.73
C SER A 61 14.33 -9.78 -7.62
N GLU A 62 15.38 -9.13 -7.10
CA GLU A 62 15.23 -8.05 -6.12
C GLU A 62 14.44 -6.87 -6.67
N GLY A 63 14.68 -6.46 -7.92
CA GLY A 63 13.89 -5.40 -8.58
C GLY A 63 12.41 -5.73 -8.67
N ALA A 64 12.06 -6.98 -9.00
CA ALA A 64 10.67 -7.44 -9.00
C ALA A 64 10.07 -7.45 -7.59
N PHE A 65 10.84 -7.85 -6.58
CA PHE A 65 10.43 -7.80 -5.18
C PHE A 65 10.15 -6.37 -4.70
N LEU A 66 11.02 -5.41 -4.99
CA LEU A 66 10.80 -4.01 -4.61
C LEU A 66 9.59 -3.40 -5.29
N ARG A 67 9.38 -3.68 -6.59
CA ARG A 67 8.18 -3.24 -7.30
C ARG A 67 6.92 -3.88 -6.73
N HIS A 68 6.98 -5.16 -6.39
CA HIS A 68 5.87 -5.87 -5.74
C HIS A 68 5.54 -5.27 -4.36
N MET A 69 6.55 -4.84 -3.57
CA MET A 69 6.30 -4.21 -2.27
C MET A 69 5.50 -2.90 -2.38
N LYS A 70 5.63 -2.19 -3.50
CA LYS A 70 4.82 -0.99 -3.78
C LYS A 70 3.33 -1.34 -3.95
N GLU A 71 2.98 -2.55 -4.38
CA GLU A 71 1.57 -2.98 -4.46
C GLU A 71 0.92 -3.10 -3.08
N HIS A 72 1.69 -3.39 -2.02
CA HIS A 72 1.18 -3.38 -0.65
C HIS A 72 0.87 -1.98 -0.10
N LEU A 73 1.27 -0.93 -0.82
CA LEU A 73 0.88 0.45 -0.53
C LEU A 73 -0.46 0.82 -1.17
N ILE A 74 -1.09 -0.12 -1.86
CA ILE A 74 -2.40 0.05 -2.47
C ILE A 74 -3.35 -0.95 -1.82
N VAL A 75 -4.49 -0.47 -1.34
CA VAL A 75 -5.54 -1.32 -0.80
C VAL A 75 -6.78 -1.22 -1.68
N SER A 76 -7.39 -2.36 -1.99
CA SER A 76 -8.67 -2.39 -2.68
C SER A 76 -9.80 -2.54 -1.67
N VAL A 77 -10.83 -1.71 -1.80
CA VAL A 77 -12.05 -1.80 -1.00
C VAL A 77 -13.21 -1.98 -1.96
N ARG A 78 -14.06 -2.97 -1.68
CA ARG A 78 -15.27 -3.19 -2.45
C ARG A 78 -16.33 -2.18 -2.02
N ARG A 79 -16.75 -1.32 -2.94
CA ARG A 79 -17.77 -0.28 -2.75
C ARG A 79 -18.81 -0.41 -3.87
N ASN A 80 -20.08 -0.58 -3.52
CA ASN A 80 -21.21 -0.66 -4.46
C ASN A 80 -21.00 -1.67 -5.61
N GLY A 81 -20.42 -2.82 -5.31
CA GLY A 81 -20.17 -3.87 -6.30
C GLY A 81 -18.91 -3.66 -7.17
N MET A 82 -18.14 -2.60 -6.94
CA MET A 82 -16.89 -2.31 -7.65
C MET A 82 -15.70 -2.27 -6.68
N ASP A 83 -14.52 -2.65 -7.13
CA ASP A 83 -13.28 -2.51 -6.37
C ASP A 83 -12.67 -1.13 -6.61
N ILE A 84 -12.50 -0.35 -5.54
CA ILE A 84 -11.83 0.94 -5.54
C ILE A 84 -10.47 0.81 -4.87
N TYR A 85 -9.43 1.33 -5.50
CA TYR A 85 -8.05 1.23 -5.06
C TYR A 85 -7.62 2.52 -4.37
N TYR A 86 -7.04 2.43 -3.18
CA TYR A 86 -6.59 3.58 -2.41
C TYR A 86 -5.08 3.54 -2.23
N CYS A 87 -4.43 4.70 -2.41
CA CYS A 87 -3.03 4.89 -2.06
C CYS A 87 -2.90 5.09 -0.55
N LEU A 88 -2.16 4.22 0.14
CA LEU A 88 -1.95 4.33 1.59
C LEU A 88 -1.04 5.52 1.99
N VAL A 89 -0.32 6.12 1.03
CA VAL A 89 0.58 7.26 1.28
C VAL A 89 -0.20 8.58 1.37
N CYS A 90 -1.08 8.84 0.39
CA CYS A 90 -1.81 10.10 0.28
C CYS A 90 -3.33 9.97 0.40
N GLY A 91 -3.87 8.75 0.45
CA GLY A 91 -5.31 8.49 0.54
C GLY A 91 -6.06 8.60 -0.80
N GLN A 92 -5.39 8.93 -1.91
CA GLN A 92 -6.04 9.13 -3.20
C GLN A 92 -6.69 7.84 -3.71
N GLU A 93 -7.91 7.94 -4.22
CA GLU A 93 -8.69 6.83 -4.77
C GLU A 93 -8.53 6.69 -6.30
N PHE A 94 -8.64 5.46 -6.77
CA PHE A 94 -8.49 5.08 -8.17
C PHE A 94 -9.48 3.97 -8.52
N ILE A 95 -10.08 4.06 -9.69
CA ILE A 95 -11.03 3.05 -10.20
C ILE A 95 -10.28 1.80 -10.71
N THR A 96 -8.98 1.92 -11.01
CA THR A 96 -8.17 0.78 -11.48
C THR A 96 -6.87 0.65 -10.69
N LYS A 97 -6.42 -0.60 -10.52
CA LYS A 97 -5.14 -0.94 -9.91
C LYS A 97 -3.97 -0.26 -10.63
N ASN A 98 -4.01 -0.26 -11.97
CA ASN A 98 -2.89 0.26 -12.77
C ASN A 98 -2.75 1.78 -12.65
N SER A 99 -3.87 2.52 -12.52
CA SER A 99 -3.85 3.95 -12.21
C SER A 99 -3.24 4.22 -10.83
N ALA A 100 -3.59 3.43 -9.81
CA ALA A 100 -3.01 3.55 -8.47
C ALA A 100 -1.50 3.27 -8.47
N ILE A 101 -1.05 2.22 -9.16
CA ILE A 101 0.39 1.89 -9.30
C ILE A 101 1.13 3.02 -10.03
N THR A 102 0.57 3.53 -11.12
CA THR A 102 1.20 4.60 -11.91
C THR A 102 1.30 5.89 -11.09
N HIS A 103 0.25 6.23 -10.34
CA HIS A 103 0.28 7.32 -9.37
C HIS A 103 1.41 7.09 -8.36
N LEU A 104 1.47 5.91 -7.73
CA LEU A 104 2.47 5.58 -6.73
C LEU A 104 3.89 5.74 -7.27
N LEU A 105 4.17 5.29 -8.49
CA LEU A 105 5.49 5.38 -9.11
C LEU A 105 5.87 6.81 -9.55
N LYS A 106 4.89 7.65 -9.92
CA LYS A 106 5.15 9.00 -10.45
C LYS A 106 5.04 10.12 -9.41
N ARG A 107 4.19 9.94 -8.40
CA ARG A 107 3.85 10.94 -7.38
C ARG A 107 4.54 10.66 -6.05
N HIS A 108 4.94 9.41 -5.82
CA HIS A 108 5.68 9.01 -4.64
C HIS A 108 7.02 8.41 -5.07
N SER A 109 8.08 9.22 -4.97
CA SER A 109 9.43 8.68 -5.01
C SER A 109 9.65 7.92 -3.71
N PHE A 110 10.13 6.69 -3.82
CA PHE A 110 10.59 5.89 -2.69
C PHE A 110 12.09 5.75 -2.92
N GLU A 111 12.85 6.71 -2.39
CA GLU A 111 14.32 6.74 -2.44
C GLU A 111 14.94 5.74 -1.45
#